data_AF-A0A7L4PFB4-F1
#
_entry.id   AF-A0A7L4PFB4-F1
#
_cell.length_a   1.000
_cell.length_b   1.000
_cell.length_c   1.000
_cell.angle_alpha   90.00
_cell.angle_beta   90.00
_cell.angle_gamma   90.00
#
_symmetry.space_group_name_H-M   'P 1'
#
loop_
_entity.id
_entity.type
_entity.pdbx_description
1 polymer ?
#
loop_
_entity_poly.entity_id
_entity_poly.type
_entity_poly.pdbx_seq_one_letter_code
_entity_poly.pdbx_strand_id
1 'polypeptide(L)' 'MYLLIRCKCGRFLYAKKNQKTRSCPCGKKVNVNKMQIYARVTTEQEAGEAVRILQEKEWGKPGFRKYDING' A
#
# COMPACT_ATOMS: atom_id res chain seq x y z
N MET A 1 0.51 -8.63 -13.99
CA MET A 1 -0.40 -8.92 -12.85
C MET A 1 0.29 -8.60 -11.53
N TYR A 2 -0.41 -7.86 -10.68
CA TYR A 2 0.01 -7.40 -9.37
C TYR A 2 -0.98 -7.83 -8.30
N LEU A 3 -0.47 -8.01 -7.09
CA LEU A 3 -1.20 -8.42 -5.90
C LEU A 3 -1.17 -7.28 -4.90
N LEU A 4 -2.34 -6.90 -4.37
CA LEU A 4 -2.43 -5.95 -3.27
C LEU A 4 -2.37 -6.69 -1.93
N ILE A 5 -1.46 -6.26 -1.07
CA ILE A 5 -1.19 -6.86 0.24
C ILE A 5 -1.09 -5.78 1.31
N ARG A 6 -1.32 -6.16 2.57
CA ARG A 6 -1.18 -5.27 3.72
C ARG A 6 0.07 -5.62 4.51
N CYS A 7 0.90 -4.62 4.80
CA CYS A 7 2.02 -4.78 5.72
C CYS A 7 1.52 -4.84 7.16
N LYS A 8 2.26 -5.49 8.05
CA LYS A 8 2.02 -5.45 9.50
C LYS A 8 2.03 -4.04 10.10
N CYS A 9 2.62 -3.05 9.42
CA CYS A 9 2.56 -1.64 9.84
C CYS A 9 1.25 -0.93 9.44
N GLY A 10 0.28 -1.66 8.87
CA GLY A 10 -1.01 -1.12 8.45
C GLY A 10 -1.07 -0.64 6.99
N ARG A 11 0.07 -0.31 6.35
CA ARG A 11 0.10 0.20 4.97
C ARG A 11 -0.25 -0.86 3.92
N PHE A 12 -1.03 -0.47 2.93
CA PHE A 12 -1.23 -1.24 1.70
C PHE A 12 -0.04 -1.08 0.75
N LEU A 13 0.30 -2.18 0.07
CA LEU A 13 1.39 -2.29 -0.90
C LEU A 13 0.90 -3.13 -2.08
N TYR A 14 1.55 -2.97 -3.24
CA TYR A 14 1.43 -3.94 -4.33
C TYR A 14 2.76 -4.66 -4.58
N ALA A 15 2.66 -5.89 -5.06
CA ALA A 15 3.78 -6.72 -5.47
C ALA A 15 3.47 -7.46 -6.77
N LYS A 16 4.49 -7.77 -7.58
CA LYS A 16 4.31 -8.63 -8.76
C LYS A 16 3.92 -10.04 -8.31
N LYS A 17 3.07 -10.74 -9.08
CA LYS A 17 2.62 -12.12 -8.75
C LYS A 17 3.76 -13.09 -8.41
N ASN A 18 4.90 -12.98 -9.10
CA ASN A 18 6.04 -13.88 -8.94
C ASN A 18 7.09 -13.38 -7.92
N GLN A 19 6.82 -12.26 -7.24
CA GLN A 19 7.75 -11.67 -6.28
C GLN A 19 7.58 -12.34 -4.90
N LYS A 20 8.64 -12.97 -4.38
CA LYS A 20 8.61 -13.64 -3.06
C LYS A 20 8.46 -12.64 -1.90
N THR A 21 9.15 -11.50 -1.98
CA THR A 21 9.21 -10.51 -0.90
C THR A 21 9.13 -9.08 -1.44
N ARG A 22 8.43 -8.20 -0.72
CA ARG A 22 8.34 -6.77 -1.02
C ARG A 22 8.79 -5.94 0.20
N SER A 23 9.63 -4.95 -0.02
CA SER A 23 10.03 -4.00 1.03
C SER A 23 8.93 -2.96 1.25
N CYS A 24 8.62 -2.68 2.52
CA CYS A 24 7.70 -1.63 2.92
C CYS A 24 8.48 -0.36 3.31
N PRO A 25 7.95 0.85 3.07
CA PRO A 25 8.56 2.09 3.54
C PRO A 25 8.76 2.17 5.07
N CYS A 26 8.13 1.30 5.87
CA CYS A 26 8.42 1.18 7.30
C CYS A 26 9.73 0.42 7.63
N GLY A 27 10.49 0.00 6.62
CA GLY A 27 11.73 -0.78 6.77
C GLY A 27 11.56 -2.29 6.83
N LYS A 28 10.33 -2.80 7.04
CA LYS A 28 10.05 -4.25 7.11
C LYS A 28 9.94 -4.87 5.71
N LYS A 29 10.38 -6.13 5.58
CA LYS A 29 10.15 -6.97 4.39
C LYS A 29 8.89 -7.82 4.58
N VAL A 30 8.02 -7.81 3.59
CA VAL A 30 6.75 -8.57 3.58
C VAL A 30 6.90 -9.77 2.67
N ASN A 31 6.64 -10.98 3.18
CA ASN A 31 6.57 -12.19 2.36
C ASN A 31 5.21 -12.24 1.67
N VAL A 32 5.21 -12.09 0.34
CA VAL A 32 3.98 -11.95 -0.46
C VAL A 32 3.13 -13.21 -0.40
N ASN A 33 3.76 -14.39 -0.42
CA ASN A 33 3.08 -15.69 -0.39
C ASN A 33 2.37 -15.97 0.95
N LYS A 34 2.78 -15.28 2.02
CA LYS A 34 2.21 -15.44 3.36
C LYS A 34 1.16 -14.38 3.70
N MET A 35 0.95 -13.38 2.85
CA MET A 35 -0.01 -12.31 3.11
C MET A 35 -1.36 -12.60 2.49
N GLN A 36 -2.41 -12.09 3.14
CA GLN A 36 -3.73 -12.00 2.55
C GLN A 36 -3.70 -11.07 1.35
N ILE A 37 -4.25 -11.55 0.23
CA ILE A 37 -4.37 -10.79 -1.02
C ILE A 37 -5.72 -10.07 -0.98
N TYR A 38 -5.69 -8.74 -1.04
CA TYR A 38 -6.88 -7.89 -1.03
C TYR A 38 -7.48 -7.72 -2.42
N ALA A 39 -6.63 -7.63 -3.44
CA ALA A 39 -7.04 -7.47 -4.83
C ALA A 39 -5.96 -8.00 -5.77
N ARG A 40 -6.36 -8.29 -7.01
CA ARG A 40 -5.47 -8.63 -8.13
C ARG A 40 -5.77 -7.68 -9.27
N VAL A 41 -4.72 -7.08 -9.82
CA VAL A 41 -4.81 -6.14 -10.94
C VAL A 41 -3.82 -6.50 -12.03
N THR A 42 -4.03 -6.02 -13.24
CA THR A 42 -3.24 -6.47 -14.39
C THR A 42 -1.99 -5.61 -14.57
N THR A 43 -2.17 -4.29 -14.49
CA THR A 43 -1.12 -3.29 -14.75
C THR A 43 -0.54 -2.72 -13.46
N GLU A 44 0.63 -2.09 -13.58
CA GLU A 44 1.27 -1.41 -12.45
C GLU A 44 0.51 -0.12 -12.10
N GLN A 45 -0.04 0.58 -13.10
CA GLN A 45 -0.85 1.78 -12.89
C GLN A 45 -2.09 1.46 -12.04
N GLU A 46 -2.83 0.41 -12.39
CA GLU A 46 -3.98 -0.07 -11.59
C GLU A 46 -3.57 -0.42 -10.17
N ALA A 47 -2.38 -1.00 -9.98
CA ALA A 47 -1.88 -1.39 -8.67
C ALA A 47 -1.56 -0.18 -7.78
N GLY A 48 -0.92 0.83 -8.36
CA GLY A 48 -0.66 2.10 -7.69
C GLY A 48 -1.95 2.80 -7.28
N GLU A 49 -2.91 2.86 -8.21
CA GLU A 49 -4.21 3.50 -7.97
C GLU A 49 -5.01 2.78 -6.89
N ALA A 50 -5.11 1.46 -6.96
CA ALA A 50 -5.83 0.68 -5.97
C ALA A 50 -5.19 0.79 -4.57
N VAL A 51 -3.85 0.85 -4.47
CA VAL A 51 -3.18 1.11 -3.19
C VAL A 51 -3.50 2.52 -2.69
N ARG A 52 -3.48 3.54 -3.56
CA ARG A 52 -3.85 4.92 -3.17
C ARG A 52 -5.26 4.97 -2.61
N ILE A 53 -6.24 4.43 -3.33
CA ILE A 53 -7.65 4.41 -2.90
C ILE A 53 -7.81 3.72 -1.53
N LEU A 54 -7.16 2.56 -1.33
CA LEU A 54 -7.22 1.85 -0.05
C LEU A 54 -6.59 2.65 1.11
N GLN A 55 -5.46 3.32 0.85
CA GLN A 55 -4.80 4.16 1.84
C GLN A 55 -5.66 5.36 2.20
N GLU A 56 -6.24 6.05 1.21
CA GLU A 56 -7.12 7.19 1.45
C GLU A 56 -8.42 6.79 2.15
N LYS A 57 -8.96 5.60 1.85
CA LYS A 57 -10.14 5.08 2.52
C LYS A 57 -9.90 4.79 4.00
N GLU A 58 -8.71 4.31 4.36
CA GLU A 58 -8.38 3.95 5.76
C GLU A 58 -7.82 5.13 6.57
N TRP A 59 -6.99 5.98 5.97
CA TRP A 59 -6.25 7.05 6.66
C TRP A 59 -6.68 8.47 6.28
N GLY A 60 -7.60 8.61 5.33
CA GLY A 60 -7.96 9.91 4.75
C GLY A 60 -6.99 10.37 3.67
N LYS A 61 -7.37 11.43 2.96
CA LYS A 61 -6.53 12.01 1.90
C LYS A 61 -5.26 12.62 2.50
N PRO A 62 -4.07 12.29 1.95
CA PRO A 62 -2.86 13.01 2.35
C PRO A 62 -3.00 14.48 1.93
N GLY A 63 -2.60 15.39 2.81
CA GLY A 63 -2.65 16.82 2.55
C GLY A 63 -1.54 17.54 3.28
N PHE A 64 -1.17 18.71 2.77
CA PHE A 64 -0.34 19.63 3.53
C PHE A 64 -1.12 20.08 4.76
N ARG A 65 -0.57 19.81 5.95
CA ARG A 65 -1.06 20.47 7.16
C ARG A 65 -0.79 21.96 7.00
N LYS A 66 -1.83 22.78 7.01
CA LYS A 66 -1.65 24.23 7.18
C LYS A 66 -1.02 24.43 8.55
N TYR A 67 -0.02 25.30 8.65
CA TYR A 67 0.53 25.69 9.93
C TYR A 67 -0.58 26.40 10.71
N ASP A 68 -1.05 25.80 11.81
CA ASP A 68 -2.04 26.41 12.69
C ASP A 68 -1.39 27.60 13.41
N ILE A 69 -1.88 28.81 13.13
CA ILE A 69 -1.28 30.07 13.63
C ILE A 69 -1.64 30.31 15.12
N ASN A 70 -2.48 29.46 15.72
CA ASN A 70 -2.95 29.60 17.11
C ASN A 70 -2.48 28.42 17.98
N GLY A 71 -1.16 28.25 18.09
CA GLY A 71 -0.53 27.43 19.14
C GLY A 71 -0.09 28.29 20.30
#